data_AF-A0A4Y6V4X2-F1
#
_entry.id   AF-A0A4Y6V4X2-F1
#
_cell.length_a   1.000
_cell.length_b   1.000
_cell.length_c   1.000
_cell.angle_alpha   90.00
_cell.angle_beta   90.00
_cell.angle_gamma   90.00
#
_symmetry.space_group_name_H-M   'P 1'
#
loop_
_entity.id
_entity.type
_entity.pdbx_description
1 polymer ?
#
loop_
_entity_poly.entity_id
_entity_poly.type
_entity_poly.pdbx_seq_one_letter_code
_entity_poly.pdbx_strand_id
1 'polypeptide(L)'
;MFLEQKTGSAPGLIFATIRQGATTRTFAVEVRKTDAGHFTALMPDHRWSVECLTEDAALLMHASVLFPTEHAQAPWLSNPHPAPRPIQPRKTSAQLQKADEVSLA
;
A
#
# COMPACT_ATOMS: atom_id res chain seq x y z
N MET A 1 3.00 10.68 -11.97
CA MET A 1 1.52 10.76 -12.02
C MET A 1 1.15 12.22 -11.94
N PHE A 2 0.20 12.70 -12.75
CA PHE A 2 -0.25 14.10 -12.72
C PHE A 2 -1.75 14.22 -13.01
N LEU A 3 -2.34 15.32 -12.54
CA LEU A 3 -3.75 15.67 -12.77
C LEU A 3 -3.91 16.30 -14.16
N GLU A 4 -4.67 15.67 -15.04
CA GLU A 4 -4.97 16.21 -16.38
C GLU A 4 -6.14 17.17 -16.34
N GLN A 5 -7.21 16.79 -15.63
CA GLN A 5 -8.43 17.59 -15.52
C GLN A 5 -9.08 17.32 -14.17
N LYS A 6 -9.72 18.35 -13.60
CA LYS A 6 -10.64 18.20 -12.49
C LYS A 6 -11.91 19.02 -12.69
N THR A 7 -12.99 18.58 -12.08
CA THR A 7 -14.28 19.28 -12.08
C THR A 7 -14.92 19.13 -10.70
N GLY A 8 -15.41 20.24 -10.15
CA GLY A 8 -15.83 20.34 -8.75
C GLY A 8 -14.83 21.13 -7.92
N SER A 9 -15.18 21.38 -6.66
CA SER A 9 -14.38 22.17 -5.72
C SER A 9 -14.44 21.56 -4.33
N ALA A 10 -13.33 21.59 -3.59
CA ALA A 10 -13.35 21.22 -2.18
C ALA A 10 -13.90 22.37 -1.29
N PRO A 11 -14.70 22.08 -0.25
CA PRO A 11 -15.18 20.75 0.15
C PRO A 11 -16.32 20.25 -0.76
N GLY A 12 -16.31 18.97 -1.11
CA GLY A 12 -17.36 18.35 -1.94
C GLY A 12 -16.85 17.19 -2.78
N LEU A 13 -17.71 16.75 -3.70
CA LEU A 13 -17.38 15.71 -4.68
C LEU A 13 -16.61 16.33 -5.85
N ILE A 14 -15.45 15.76 -6.15
CA ILE A 14 -14.58 16.17 -7.26
C ILE A 14 -14.45 15.00 -8.24
N PHE A 15 -14.64 15.29 -9.52
CA PHE A 15 -14.32 14.39 -10.62
C PHE A 15 -12.93 14.71 -11.13
N ALA A 16 -12.00 13.78 -10.98
CA ALA A 16 -10.60 13.96 -11.35
C ALA A 16 -10.21 12.96 -12.44
N THR A 17 -9.50 13.45 -13.45
CA THR A 17 -8.84 12.65 -14.47
C THR A 17 -7.34 12.75 -14.26
N ILE A 18 -6.71 11.61 -13.97
CA ILE A 18 -5.28 11.51 -13.70
C ILE A 18 -4.63 10.62 -14.73
N ARG A 19 -3.39 10.96 -15.09
CA ARG A 19 -2.55 10.18 -15.97
C ARG A 19 -1.27 9.71 -15.28
N GLN A 20 -0.94 8.44 -15.51
CA GLN A 20 0.31 7.81 -15.14
C GLN A 20 0.84 7.02 -16.33
N GLY A 21 1.88 7.55 -16.98
CA GLY A 21 2.43 6.97 -18.20
C GLY A 21 1.39 6.90 -19.32
N ALA A 22 1.11 5.68 -19.79
CA ALA A 22 0.08 5.41 -20.80
C ALA A 22 -1.32 5.16 -20.22
N THR A 23 -1.46 5.09 -18.89
CA THR A 23 -2.75 4.83 -18.25
C THR A 23 -3.40 6.14 -17.82
N THR A 24 -4.65 6.34 -18.20
CA THR A 24 -5.51 7.45 -17.74
C THR A 24 -6.71 6.88 -17.01
N ARG A 25 -7.08 7.49 -15.87
CA ARG A 25 -8.27 7.11 -15.11
C ARG A 25 -9.04 8.35 -14.66
N THR A 26 -10.35 8.27 -14.79
CA THR A 26 -11.30 9.24 -14.26
C THR A 26 -12.04 8.61 -13.09
N PHE A 27 -12.12 9.34 -11.97
CA PHE A 27 -12.82 8.88 -10.78
C PHE A 27 -13.49 10.05 -10.06
N ALA A 28 -14.48 9.73 -9.23
CA ALA A 28 -15.16 10.67 -8.35
C ALA A 28 -14.68 10.45 -6.92
N VAL A 29 -14.31 11.51 -6.22
CA VAL A 29 -13.81 11.44 -4.84
C VAL A 29 -14.35 12.60 -4.02
N GLU A 30 -14.81 12.30 -2.80
CA GLU A 30 -15.18 13.34 -1.84
C GLU A 30 -13.90 13.91 -1.22
N VAL A 31 -13.75 15.23 -1.28
CA VAL A 31 -12.64 15.94 -0.66
C VAL A 31 -13.19 16.90 0.38
N ARG A 32 -12.57 16.91 1.56
CA ARG A 32 -12.90 17.84 2.64
C ARG A 32 -11.75 18.78 2.90
N LYS A 33 -12.10 19.97 3.40
CA LYS A 33 -11.16 20.94 3.92
C LYS A 33 -11.18 20.88 5.45
N THR A 34 -10.02 20.73 6.07
CA THR A 34 -9.90 20.74 7.54
C THR A 34 -9.91 22.17 8.07
N ASP A 35 -10.12 22.34 9.37
CA ASP A 35 -10.10 23.66 10.01
C ASP A 35 -8.74 24.37 9.89
N ALA A 36 -7.67 23.58 9.78
CA ALA A 36 -6.31 24.07 9.51
C ALA A 36 -6.10 24.53 8.05
N GLY A 37 -7.08 24.31 7.16
CA GLY A 37 -7.01 24.65 5.76
C GLY A 37 -6.37 23.60 4.85
N HIS A 38 -6.09 22.40 5.36
CA HIS A 38 -5.60 21.26 4.59
C HIS A 38 -6.73 20.52 3.90
N PHE A 39 -6.38 19.63 2.98
CA PHE A 39 -7.30 18.83 2.19
C PHE A 39 -7.15 17.35 2.52
N THR A 40 -8.27 16.64 2.63
CA THR A 40 -8.30 15.18 2.79
C THR A 40 -9.26 14.59 1.77
N ALA A 41 -8.88 13.47 1.17
CA ALA A 41 -9.71 12.76 0.21
C ALA A 41 -10.27 11.49 0.84
N LEU A 42 -11.48 11.10 0.46
CA LEU A 42 -12.07 9.82 0.85
C LEU A 42 -11.42 8.69 0.06
N MET A 43 -10.82 7.73 0.75
CA MET A 43 -10.15 6.57 0.15
C MET A 43 -11.16 5.45 -0.17
N PRO A 44 -10.80 4.48 -1.04
CA PRO A 44 -11.67 3.35 -1.37
C PRO A 44 -12.08 2.46 -0.18
N ASP A 45 -11.33 2.51 0.94
CA ASP A 45 -11.65 1.81 2.19
C ASP A 45 -12.57 2.62 3.13
N HIS A 46 -13.18 3.70 2.63
CA HIS A 46 -14.03 4.64 3.36
C HIS A 46 -13.33 5.40 4.50
N ARG A 47 -12.00 5.48 4.48
CA ARG A 47 -11.23 6.30 5.41
C ARG A 47 -10.74 7.58 4.75
N TRP A 48 -10.53 8.63 5.54
CA TRP A 48 -9.92 9.87 5.06
C TRP A 48 -8.42 9.69 4.89
N SER A 49 -7.87 10.23 3.81
CA SER A 49 -6.42 10.28 3.58
C SER A 49 -5.72 11.11 4.64
N VAL A 50 -4.38 11.04 4.64
CA VAL A 50 -3.55 12.04 5.33
C VAL A 50 -3.86 13.45 4.85
N GLU A 51 -3.65 14.43 5.72
CA GLU A 51 -3.80 15.84 5.41
C GLU A 51 -2.79 16.28 4.35
N CYS A 52 -3.30 16.91 3.30
CA CYS A 52 -2.52 17.42 2.18
C CYS A 52 -2.58 18.95 2.14
N LEU A 53 -1.49 19.59 1.75
CA LEU A 53 -1.42 21.04 1.61
C LEU A 53 -2.27 21.58 0.46
N THR A 54 -2.52 20.76 -0.56
CA THR A 54 -3.29 21.14 -1.75
C THR A 54 -4.36 20.11 -2.06
N GLU A 55 -5.44 20.56 -2.70
CA GLU A 55 -6.51 19.69 -3.20
C GLU A 55 -5.95 18.63 -4.17
N ASP A 56 -5.09 19.06 -5.11
CA ASP A 56 -4.49 18.19 -6.11
C ASP A 56 -3.66 17.08 -5.48
N ALA A 57 -2.95 17.36 -4.37
CA ALA A 57 -2.22 16.34 -3.63
C ALA A 57 -3.16 15.31 -2.99
N ALA A 58 -4.29 15.74 -2.44
CA ALA A 58 -5.30 14.81 -1.90
C ALA A 58 -5.91 13.93 -3.01
N LEU A 59 -6.14 14.48 -4.21
CA LEU A 59 -6.60 13.72 -5.37
C LEU A 59 -5.57 12.69 -5.84
N LEU A 60 -4.28 13.08 -5.86
CA LEU A 60 -3.18 12.17 -6.20
C LEU A 60 -3.00 11.05 -5.17
N MET A 61 -3.26 11.33 -3.88
CA MET A 61 -3.30 10.29 -2.84
C MET A 61 -4.37 9.24 -3.14
N HIS A 62 -5.59 9.66 -3.49
CA HIS A 62 -6.65 8.72 -3.89
C HIS A 62 -6.23 7.91 -5.12
N ALA A 63 -5.68 8.58 -6.14
CA ALA A 63 -5.24 7.92 -7.36
C ALA A 63 -4.13 6.89 -7.13
N SER A 64 -3.20 7.15 -6.20
CA SER A 64 -2.11 6.21 -5.91
C SER A 64 -2.58 4.81 -5.52
N VAL A 65 -3.79 4.70 -4.94
CA VAL A 65 -4.42 3.42 -4.58
C VAL A 65 -5.10 2.76 -5.79
N LEU A 66 -5.63 3.56 -6.71
CA LEU A 66 -6.35 3.08 -7.89
C LEU A 66 -5.42 2.60 -9.00
N PHE A 67 -4.27 3.26 -9.17
CA PHE A 67 -3.34 2.90 -10.24
C PHE A 67 -2.54 1.65 -9.84
N PRO A 68 -2.36 0.69 -10.77
CA PRO A 68 -1.54 -0.47 -10.52
C PRO A 68 -0.11 -0.02 -10.20
N THR A 69 0.44 -0.48 -9.09
CA THR A 69 1.86 -0.33 -8.78
C THR A 69 2.67 -1.22 -9.72
N GLU A 70 3.88 -0.81 -10.08
CA GLU A 70 4.77 -1.58 -10.96
C GLU A 70 5.00 -3.01 -10.44
N HIS A 71 4.96 -3.20 -9.11
CA HIS A 71 5.05 -4.52 -8.48
C HIS A 71 3.92 -5.48 -8.90
N ALA A 72 2.69 -4.98 -9.13
CA ALA A 72 1.59 -5.79 -9.62
C ALA A 72 1.79 -6.26 -11.07
N GLN A 73 2.66 -5.59 -11.83
CA GLN A 73 2.96 -5.88 -13.23
C GLN A 73 4.30 -6.60 -13.42
N ALA A 74 5.04 -6.85 -12.33
CA ALA A 74 6.36 -7.47 -12.33
C ALA A 74 6.28 -8.89 -11.73
N PRO A 75 5.80 -9.90 -12.47
CA PRO A 75 5.73 -11.27 -11.98
C PRO A 75 7.12 -11.81 -11.55
N TRP A 76 8.21 -11.26 -12.09
CA TRP A 76 9.58 -11.58 -11.68
C TRP A 76 9.95 -11.10 -10.26
N LEU A 77 9.19 -10.17 -9.68
CA LEU A 77 9.31 -9.76 -8.26
C LEU A 77 8.45 -10.59 -7.33
N SER A 78 7.57 -11.45 -7.86
CA SER A 78 6.86 -12.42 -7.02
C SER A 78 7.90 -13.31 -6.36
N ASN A 79 7.83 -13.49 -5.05
CA ASN A 79 8.70 -14.40 -4.34
C ASN A 79 8.02 -15.78 -4.25
N PRO A 80 8.22 -16.70 -5.22
CA PRO A 80 7.61 -18.03 -5.20
C PRO A 80 8.08 -18.87 -4.01
N HIS A 81 9.23 -18.53 -3.42
CA HIS A 81 9.82 -19.23 -2.30
C HIS A 81 10.00 -18.28 -1.12
N PRO A 82 8.98 -18.14 -0.24
CA PRO A 82 9.14 -17.34 0.97
C PRO A 82 10.41 -17.77 1.71
N ALA A 83 11.16 -16.80 2.20
CA ALA A 83 12.41 -17.07 2.90
C ALA A 83 12.17 -18.12 4.00
N PRO A 84 13.07 -19.11 4.14
CA PRO A 84 12.93 -20.09 5.20
C PRO A 84 12.81 -19.36 6.54
N ARG A 85 11.76 -19.69 7.29
CA ARG A 85 11.60 -19.16 8.65
C ARG A 85 12.88 -19.48 9.42
N PRO A 86 13.39 -18.57 10.28
CA PRO A 86 14.57 -18.84 11.09
C PRO A 86 14.37 -20.19 11.79
N ILE A 87 15.13 -21.18 11.32
CA ILE A 87 14.95 -22.57 11.73
C ILE A 87 15.38 -22.61 13.19
N GLN A 88 14.48 -23.10 14.06
CA GLN A 88 14.86 -23.61 15.38
C GLN A 88 16.15 -24.45 15.22
N PRO A 89 17.14 -24.31 16.11
CA PRO A 89 18.44 -24.92 15.93
C PRO A 89 18.28 -26.41 15.62
N ARG A 90 18.79 -26.79 14.44
CA ARG A 90 18.90 -28.17 13.98
C ARG A 90 19.72 -28.91 15.04
N LYS A 91 19.06 -29.70 15.90
CA LYS A 91 19.77 -30.59 16.83
C LYS A 91 20.65 -31.51 15.99
N THR A 92 21.95 -31.29 16.05
CA THR A 92 22.93 -32.20 15.47
C THR A 92 22.83 -33.54 16.18
N SER A 93 23.05 -34.63 15.44
CA SER A 93 22.98 -36.02 15.92
C SER A 93 23.84 -36.31 17.16
N ALA A 94 24.83 -35.46 17.45
CA ALA A 94 25.62 -35.50 18.69
C ALA A 94 24.79 -35.23 19.96
N GLN A 95 23.65 -34.54 19.87
CA GLN A 95 22.76 -34.32 21.02
C GLN A 95 21.73 -35.44 21.23
N LEU A 96 21.49 -36.31 20.24
CA LEU A 96 20.63 -37.47 20.44
C LEU A 96 21.34 -38.57 21.25
N GLN A 97 22.63 -38.81 21.01
CA GLN A 97 23.39 -39.83 21.74
C GLN A 97 23.55 -39.49 23.23
N LYS A 98 23.60 -38.20 23.59
CA LYS A 98 23.70 -37.77 24.99
C LYS A 98 22.39 -37.92 25.79
N ALA A 99 21.27 -38.15 25.13
CA ALA A 99 19.98 -38.39 25.79
C ALA A 99 19.77 -39.88 26.12
N ASP A 100 20.32 -40.80 25.31
CA ASP A 100 20.23 -42.24 25.58
C ASP A 100 21.19 -42.70 26.69
N GLU A 101 22.32 -42.02 26.90
CA GLU A 101 23.28 -42.36 27.96
C GLU A 101 22.82 -41.97 29.38
N VAL A 102 21.88 -41.03 29.51
CA VAL A 102 21.39 -40.56 30.81
C VAL A 102 20.20 -41.40 31.31
N SER A 103 19.65 -42.29 30.49
CA SER A 103 18.51 -43.14 30.88
C SER A 103 18.91 -44.52 31.41
N LEU A 104 20.21 -44.82 31.55
CA LEU A 104 20.72 -46.12 32.00
C LEU A 104 21.73 -46.04 33.16
N ALA A 105 21.75 -44.92 33.89
CA ALA A 105 22.45 -44.77 35.17
C ALA A 105 21.45 -44.60 36.33
#